data_AF-A0A3D0G7X4-F1
#
_entry.id   AF-A0A3D0G7X4-F1
#
_cell.length_a   1.000
_cell.length_b   1.000
_cell.length_c   1.000
_cell.angle_alpha   90.00
_cell.angle_beta   90.00
_cell.angle_gamma   90.00
#
_symmetry.space_group_name_H-M   'P 1'
#
loop_
_entity.id
_entity.type
_entity.pdbx_description
1 polymer ?
#
loop_
_entity_poly.entity_id
_entity_poly.type
_entity_poly.pdbx_seq_one_letter_code
_entity_poly.pdbx_strand_id
1 'polypeptide(L)' 'MNAEDGKLPNHERAYRELRDMILHGELAPGQPVTIQGLVDTMGLGMTPVR' A
#
# COMPACT_ATOMS: atom_id res chain seq x y z
N MET A 1 4.17 8.21 27.94
CA MET A 1 4.39 9.21 26.88
C MET A 1 3.49 8.77 25.74
N ASN A 2 2.32 9.40 25.62
CA ASN A 2 1.32 9.03 24.61
C ASN A 2 1.86 9.49 23.27
N ALA A 3 2.37 8.55 22.47
CA ALA A 3 2.52 8.81 21.05
C ALA A 3 1.10 8.93 20.51
N GLU A 4 0.75 10.13 20.08
CA GLU A 4 -0.48 10.45 19.38
C GLU A 4 -0.88 9.27 18.47
N ASP A 5 -2.01 8.63 18.79
CA ASP A 5 -2.65 7.53 18.07
C ASP A 5 -3.23 8.06 16.74
N GLY A 6 -2.37 8.71 15.96
CA GLY A 6 -2.69 9.36 14.70
C GLY A 6 -2.71 8.30 13.61
N LYS A 7 -3.90 7.81 13.28
CA LYS A 7 -4.14 6.87 12.18
C LYS A 7 -3.32 7.29 10.95
N LEU A 8 -2.40 6.43 10.53
CA LEU A 8 -1.45 6.72 9.45
C LEU A 8 -2.22 7.18 8.18
N PRO A 9 -1.78 8.26 7.50
CA PRO A 9 -2.43 8.70 6.26
C PRO A 9 -2.54 7.57 5.23
N ASN A 10 -3.65 7.51 4.49
CA ASN A 10 -3.92 6.37 3.61
C ASN A 10 -2.89 6.20 2.48
N HIS A 11 -2.29 7.29 1.97
CA HIS A 11 -1.23 7.19 0.97
C HIS A 11 0.06 6.60 1.56
N GLU A 12 0.36 6.92 2.83
CA GLU A 12 1.51 6.35 3.51
C GLU A 12 1.29 4.86 3.82
N ARG A 13 0.06 4.48 4.18
CA ARG A 13 -0.34 3.07 4.31
C ARG A 13 -0.14 2.32 3.00
N ALA A 14 -0.65 2.86 1.89
CA ALA A 14 -0.49 2.27 0.55
C ALA A 14 0.99 2.07 0.18
N TYR A 15 1.82 3.10 0.41
CA TYR A 15 3.26 3.02 0.12
C TYR A 15 3.96 1.93 0.94
N ARG A 16 3.71 1.87 2.25
CA ARG A 16 4.35 0.89 3.14
C ARG A 16 3.95 -0.53 2.78
N GLU A 17 2.67 -0.76 2.54
CA GLU A 17 2.13 -2.07 2.15
C GLU A 17 2.69 -2.52 0.81
N LEU A 18 2.65 -1.67 -0.23
CA LEU A 18 3.22 -1.99 -1.55
C LEU A 18 4.72 -2.28 -1.47
N ARG A 19 5.46 -1.50 -0.69
CA ARG A 19 6.89 -1.71 -0.49
C ARG A 19 7.15 -3.07 0.16
N ASP A 20 6.39 -3.42 1.18
CA ASP A 20 6.56 -4.68 1.90
C ASP A 20 6.24 -5.87 0.97
N MET A 21 5.22 -5.76 0.11
CA MET A 21 4.94 -6.77 -0.93
C MET A 21 6.13 -6.97 -1.89
N ILE A 22 6.81 -5.90 -2.28
CA ILE A 22 8.01 -5.97 -3.15
C ILE A 22 9.18 -6.59 -2.39
N LEU A 23 9.46 -6.13 -1.16
CA LEU A 23 10.62 -6.55 -0.39
C LEU A 23 10.57 -8.01 0.05
N HIS A 24 9.37 -8.54 0.30
CA HIS A 24 9.18 -9.93 0.71
C HIS A 24 8.83 -10.86 -0.46
N GLY A 25 8.78 -10.32 -1.70
CA GLY A 25 8.56 -11.11 -2.91
C GLY A 25 7.13 -11.57 -3.13
N GLU A 26 6.14 -10.93 -2.49
CA GLU A 26 4.72 -11.12 -2.80
C GLU A 26 4.38 -10.62 -4.21
N LEU A 27 5.15 -9.63 -4.69
CA LEU A 27 5.19 -9.22 -6.09
C LEU A 27 6.49 -9.68 -6.73
N ALA A 28 6.39 -10.52 -7.76
CA ALA A 28 7.55 -10.96 -8.50
C ALA A 28 8.16 -9.80 -9.31
N PRO A 29 9.49 -9.79 -9.55
CA PRO A 29 10.12 -8.80 -10.41
C PRO A 29 9.49 -8.78 -11.80
N GLY A 30 9.07 -7.60 -12.26
CA GLY A 30 8.40 -7.42 -13.56
C GLY A 30 6.93 -7.85 -13.59
N GLN A 31 6.35 -8.26 -12.46
CA GLN A 31 4.92 -8.55 -12.37
C GLN A 31 4.11 -7.27 -12.68
N PRO A 32 3.19 -7.31 -13.65
CA PRO A 32 2.34 -6.17 -13.96
C PRO A 32 1.40 -5.91 -12.78
N VAL A 33 1.30 -4.64 -12.40
CA VAL A 33 0.35 -4.16 -11.39
C VAL A 33 -0.57 -3.13 -12.02
N THR A 34 -1.82 -3.11 -11.58
CA THR A 34 -2.79 -2.10 -11.99
C THR A 34 -3.29 -1.37 -10.76
N ILE A 35 -3.63 -0.09 -10.91
CA ILE A 35 -4.17 0.71 -9.80
C ILE A 35 -5.45 0.05 -9.24
N GLN A 36 -6.32 -0.49 -10.11
CA GLN A 36 -7.54 -1.16 -9.66
C GLN A 36 -7.24 -2.44 -8.86
N GLY A 37 -6.30 -3.27 -9.32
CA GLY A 37 -5.93 -4.48 -8.57
C GLY A 37 -5.33 -4.16 -7.19
N LEU A 38 -4.53 -3.10 -7.10
CA LEU A 38 -3.96 -2.63 -5.83
C LEU A 38 -5.03 -2.05 -4.90
N VAL A 39 -6.00 -1.30 -5.44
CA VAL A 39 -7.19 -0.83 -4.71
C VAL A 39 -7.95 -2.01 -4.10
N ASP A 40 -8.22 -3.05 -4.90
CA ASP A 40 -8.96 -4.23 -4.46
C ASP A 40 -8.18 -5.03 -3.40
N THR A 41 -6.85 -5.09 -3.54
CA THR A 41 -5.95 -5.82 -2.62
C THR A 41 -5.84 -5.11 -1.26
N MET A 42 -5.62 -3.79 -1.27
CA MET A 42 -5.31 -2.99 -0.08
C MET A 42 -6.57 -2.43 0.61
N GLY A 43 -7.74 -2.52 -0.03
CA GLY A 43 -8.98 -1.95 0.48
C GLY A 43 -8.95 -0.42 0.62
N LEU A 44 -8.15 0.25 -0.22
CA LEU A 44 -7.97 1.70 -0.23
C LEU A 44 -8.64 2.34 -1.45
N GLY A 45 -8.86 3.65 -1.42
CA GLY A 45 -9.36 4.37 -2.60
C GLY A 45 -8.30 4.50 -3.71
N MET A 46 -8.75 4.84 -4.91
CA MET A 46 -7.85 5.03 -6.06
C MET A 46 -6.80 6.13 -5.85
N THR A 47 -7.18 7.28 -5.28
CA THR A 47 -6.29 8.43 -5.08
C THR A 47 -5.08 8.18 -4.18
N PRO A 48 -5.19 7.50 -3.01
CA PRO A 48 -4.02 7.17 -2.19
C PRO A 48 -3.16 6.03 -2.75
N VAL A 49 -3.71 5.19 -3.64
CA VAL A 49 -2.98 4.06 -4.26
C VAL A 49 -2.16 4.50 -5.48
N ARG A 50 -2.65 5.49 -6.23
CA ARG A 50 -1.97 6.07 -7.39
C ARG A 50 -0.82 6.98 -6.97
#